data_AF-A0A1C5DEY7-F1
#
_entry.id   AF-A0A1C5DEY7-F1
#
_cell.length_a   1.000
_cell.length_b   1.000
_cell.length_c   1.000
_cell.angle_alpha   90.00
_cell.angle_beta   90.00
_cell.angle_gamma   90.00
#
_symmetry.space_group_name_H-M   'P 1'
#
loop_
_entity.id
_entity.type
_entity.pdbx_description
1 polymer ?
#
loop_
_entity_poly.entity_id
_entity_poly.type
_entity_poly.pdbx_seq_one_letter_code
_entity_poly.pdbx_strand_id
1 'polypeptide(L)'
;PPPPPPPPPPPPPPPPPPPATPDPAPALTPEPDTAADTHIGSEPGELTAPRRERITGKGLPKRTPRTVTPAAAPTERTGSVDAEALRRRLGGFHQGAKEGRRDVEAEFTEQTAPAARTEVHTDEAGETVEEARS
;
A
#
# COMPACT_ATOMS: atom_id res chain seq x y z
N PRO A 1 58.80 24.73 0.47
CA PRO A 1 57.56 25.50 0.76
C PRO A 1 56.44 24.51 1.10
N PRO A 2 55.60 24.75 2.11
CA PRO A 2 54.47 23.88 2.38
C PRO A 2 53.47 23.91 1.21
N PRO A 3 52.75 22.81 0.94
CA PRO A 3 51.72 22.79 -0.08
C PRO A 3 50.59 23.76 0.27
N PRO A 4 49.91 24.35 -0.73
CA PRO A 4 48.77 25.21 -0.47
C PRO A 4 47.66 24.43 0.23
N PRO A 5 46.86 25.09 1.10
CA PRO A 5 45.73 24.45 1.72
C PRO A 5 44.71 23.99 0.66
N PRO A 6 43.96 22.91 0.93
CA PRO A 6 42.91 22.48 0.02
C PRO A 6 41.83 23.56 -0.12
N PRO A 7 41.16 23.64 -1.28
CA PRO A 7 40.06 24.57 -1.47
C PRO A 7 38.91 24.26 -0.50
N PRO A 8 38.10 25.27 -0.12
CA PRO A 8 36.93 25.05 0.71
C PRO A 8 35.94 24.11 0.02
N PRO A 9 35.15 23.34 0.79
CA PRO A 9 34.13 22.48 0.22
C PRO A 9 33.07 23.33 -0.52
N PRO A 10 32.46 22.79 -1.58
CA PRO A 10 31.38 23.49 -2.28
C PRO A 10 30.19 23.72 -1.33
N PRO A 11 29.42 24.80 -1.56
CA PRO A 11 28.20 25.03 -0.80
C PRO A 11 27.21 23.87 -0.98
N PRO A 12 26.36 23.59 0.03
CA PRO A 12 25.33 22.58 -0.12
C PRO A 12 24.36 22.95 -1.26
N PRO A 13 23.78 21.95 -1.95
CA PRO A 13 22.78 22.21 -2.97
C PRO A 13 21.56 22.90 -2.35
N PRO A 14 20.84 23.73 -3.12
CA PRO A 14 19.60 24.33 -2.65
C PRO A 14 18.57 23.25 -2.29
N PRO A 15 17.67 23.52 -1.34
CA PRO A 15 16.59 22.59 -1.02
C PRO A 15 15.72 22.35 -2.27
N PRO A 16 15.14 21.15 -2.41
CA PRO A 16 14.20 20.88 -3.50
C PRO A 16 12.99 21.83 -3.39
N PRO A 17 12.39 22.21 -4.53
CA PRO A 17 11.16 23.00 -4.51
C PRO A 17 10.06 22.23 -3.77
N PRO A 18 9.12 22.95 -3.12
CA PRO A 18 7.96 22.31 -2.53
C PRO A 18 7.18 21.53 -3.60
N PRO A 19 6.50 20.42 -3.24
CA PRO A 19 5.65 19.70 -4.18
C PRO A 19 4.60 20.65 -4.76
N ALA A 20 4.47 20.64 -6.08
CA ALA A 20 3.40 21.38 -6.74
C ALA A 20 2.06 20.87 -6.20
N THR A 21 1.26 21.78 -5.65
CA THR A 21 -0.15 21.49 -5.35
C THR A 21 -0.82 21.04 -6.64
N PRO A 22 -1.54 19.90 -6.65
CA PRO A 22 -2.31 19.53 -7.82
C PRO A 22 -3.31 20.64 -8.14
N ASP A 23 -3.33 21.06 -9.40
CA ASP A 23 -4.32 21.97 -9.95
C ASP A 23 -5.72 21.42 -9.60
N PRO A 24 -6.66 22.23 -9.05
CA PRO A 24 -8.01 21.74 -8.83
C PRO A 24 -8.60 21.29 -10.17
N ALA A 25 -8.79 19.98 -10.30
CA ALA A 25 -9.55 19.41 -11.40
C ALA A 25 -10.86 20.19 -11.57
N PRO A 26 -11.31 20.49 -12.80
CA PRO A 26 -12.57 21.19 -13.00
C PRO A 26 -13.66 20.41 -12.29
N ALA A 27 -14.29 21.05 -11.31
CA ALA A 27 -15.45 20.49 -10.64
C ALA A 27 -16.50 20.22 -11.72
N LEU A 28 -16.76 18.95 -12.00
CA LEU A 28 -17.92 18.55 -12.79
C LEU A 28 -19.14 19.01 -12.00
N THR A 29 -19.72 20.12 -12.40
CA THR A 29 -21.05 20.54 -11.96
C THR A 29 -22.01 19.42 -12.33
N PRO A 30 -22.67 18.76 -11.37
CA PRO A 30 -23.78 17.89 -11.70
C PRO A 30 -24.88 18.77 -12.30
N GLU A 31 -25.23 18.52 -13.56
CA GLU A 31 -26.44 19.10 -14.14
C GLU A 31 -27.63 18.66 -13.28
N PRO A 32 -28.54 19.58 -12.89
CA PRO A 32 -29.72 19.20 -12.16
C PRO A 32 -30.65 18.45 -13.11
N ASP A 33 -30.66 17.13 -13.00
CA ASP A 33 -31.74 16.31 -13.53
C ASP A 33 -33.05 16.84 -12.90
N THR A 34 -33.84 17.50 -13.73
CA THR A 34 -35.13 18.08 -13.38
C THR A 34 -36.12 16.93 -13.23
N ALA A 35 -36.06 16.22 -12.10
CA ALA A 35 -37.16 15.44 -11.58
C ALA A 35 -37.87 16.31 -10.54
N ALA A 36 -38.93 16.98 -10.98
CA ALA A 36 -39.81 17.74 -10.13
C ALA A 36 -40.35 16.87 -8.98
N ASP A 37 -39.91 17.15 -7.76
CA ASP A 37 -40.71 16.91 -6.57
C ASP A 37 -40.65 18.18 -5.70
N THR A 38 -41.66 19.02 -5.93
CA THR A 38 -41.89 20.26 -5.19
C THR A 38 -42.21 19.92 -3.74
N HIS A 39 -41.20 19.99 -2.87
CA HIS A 39 -41.40 20.26 -1.45
C HIS A 39 -40.64 21.52 -1.05
N ILE A 40 -41.35 22.63 -1.24
CA ILE A 40 -41.06 23.95 -0.68
C ILE A 40 -40.72 23.83 0.81
N GLY A 41 -39.59 24.43 1.20
CA GLY A 41 -39.39 25.01 2.53
C GLY A 41 -38.58 24.16 3.51
N SER A 42 -37.29 24.48 3.65
CA SER A 42 -36.60 24.39 4.94
C SER A 42 -35.40 25.32 4.93
N GLU A 43 -35.71 26.61 5.11
CA GLU A 43 -34.77 27.60 5.63
C GLU A 43 -34.05 27.04 6.87
N PRO A 44 -32.73 27.28 7.03
CA PRO A 44 -32.00 26.91 8.24
C PRO A 44 -32.36 27.90 9.38
N GLY A 45 -33.54 27.77 9.96
CA GLY A 45 -33.95 28.71 11.00
C GLY A 45 -35.40 28.61 11.46
N GLU A 46 -35.87 27.43 11.89
CA GLU A 46 -37.12 27.40 12.65
C GLU A 46 -37.07 26.36 13.78
N LEU A 47 -36.56 26.82 14.91
CA LEU A 47 -36.80 26.25 16.22
C LEU A 47 -38.13 26.84 16.72
N THR A 48 -39.31 26.37 16.27
CA THR A 48 -40.65 26.50 16.96
C THR A 48 -41.80 26.01 16.05
N ALA A 49 -41.73 24.78 15.57
CA ALA A 49 -42.93 24.03 15.18
C ALA A 49 -42.76 22.58 15.63
N PRO A 50 -43.83 21.85 16.01
CA PRO A 50 -43.71 20.42 16.27
C PRO A 50 -43.23 19.76 14.98
N ARG A 51 -41.93 19.44 14.95
CA ARG A 51 -41.27 18.86 13.78
C ARG A 51 -41.93 17.52 13.55
N ARG A 52 -42.74 17.42 12.48
CA ARG A 52 -43.21 16.13 11.98
C ARG A 52 -41.97 15.22 11.88
N GLU A 53 -42.03 14.08 12.56
CA GLU A 53 -40.90 13.17 12.66
C GLU A 53 -40.43 12.81 11.25
N ARG A 54 -39.13 12.98 10.98
CA ARG A 54 -38.58 12.75 9.64
C ARG A 54 -38.52 11.26 9.38
N ILE A 55 -39.58 10.74 8.78
CA ILE A 55 -39.75 9.33 8.47
C ILE A 55 -39.43 9.08 6.98
N THR A 56 -38.84 7.93 6.67
CA THR A 56 -38.57 7.45 5.29
C THR A 56 -39.85 6.89 4.65
N GLY A 57 -39.90 6.70 3.33
CA GLY A 57 -41.04 6.06 2.65
C GLY A 57 -41.36 4.62 3.11
N LYS A 58 -40.56 4.07 4.03
CA LYS A 58 -40.73 2.76 4.66
C LYS A 58 -41.08 2.84 6.15
N GLY A 59 -41.45 4.02 6.67
CA GLY A 59 -41.85 4.16 8.08
C GLY A 59 -40.68 4.24 9.07
N LEU A 60 -39.43 4.05 8.64
CA LEU A 60 -38.26 4.17 9.52
C LEU A 60 -37.85 5.64 9.70
N PRO A 61 -37.44 6.07 10.91
CA PRO A 61 -36.81 7.37 11.09
C PRO A 61 -35.62 7.56 10.14
N LYS A 62 -35.49 8.74 9.56
CA LYS A 62 -34.34 9.09 8.74
C LYS A 62 -33.07 9.00 9.60
N ARG A 63 -32.18 8.08 9.22
CA ARG A 63 -30.84 7.98 9.82
C ARG A 63 -30.03 9.20 9.39
N THR A 64 -29.96 10.21 10.26
CA THR A 64 -29.02 11.31 10.08
C THR A 64 -27.70 10.93 10.75
N PRO A 65 -26.56 10.88 10.03
CA PRO A 65 -25.27 10.72 10.65
C PRO A 65 -25.09 11.78 11.74
N ARG A 66 -24.67 11.35 12.93
CA ARG A 66 -24.36 12.30 14.01
C ARG A 66 -23.04 12.98 13.66
N THR A 67 -23.04 14.30 13.60
CA THR A 67 -21.79 15.06 13.55
C THR A 67 -21.04 14.81 14.86
N VAL A 68 -19.92 14.10 14.78
CA VAL A 68 -19.00 13.87 15.90
C VAL A 68 -17.83 14.83 15.76
N THR A 69 -17.33 15.34 16.88
CA THR A 69 -16.10 16.12 16.88
C THR A 69 -14.94 15.23 16.43
N PRO A 70 -14.11 15.65 15.46
CA PRO A 70 -12.94 14.89 15.07
C PRO A 70 -11.98 14.73 16.25
N ALA A 71 -11.33 13.57 16.34
CA ALA A 71 -10.32 13.32 17.35
C ALA A 71 -9.17 14.34 17.21
N ALA A 72 -8.56 14.72 18.34
CA ALA A 72 -7.43 15.64 18.35
C ALA A 72 -6.28 15.12 17.48
N ALA A 73 -5.55 16.04 16.85
CA ALA A 73 -4.39 15.69 16.03
C ALA A 73 -3.33 14.98 16.89
N PRO A 74 -2.66 13.94 16.35
CA PRO A 74 -1.56 13.28 17.04
C PRO A 74 -0.44 14.29 17.35
N THR A 75 0.12 14.21 18.55
CA THR A 75 1.24 15.07 18.95
C THR A 75 2.49 14.73 18.15
N GLU A 76 3.25 15.76 17.75
CA GLU A 76 4.55 15.58 17.12
C GLU A 76 5.50 14.84 18.06
N ARG A 77 6.22 13.85 17.53
CA ARG A 77 7.19 13.09 18.34
C ARG A 77 8.48 13.89 18.45
N THR A 78 8.72 14.47 19.64
CA THR A 78 9.98 15.14 19.99
C THR A 78 11.02 14.09 20.40
N GLY A 79 11.66 13.45 19.43
CA GLY A 79 12.75 12.52 19.70
C GLY A 79 13.45 12.05 18.44
N SER A 80 14.78 12.00 18.45
CA SER A 80 15.57 11.39 17.38
C SER A 80 15.32 9.88 17.32
N VAL A 81 15.13 9.35 16.12
CA VAL A 81 14.98 7.90 15.92
C VAL A 81 16.33 7.23 16.18
N ASP A 82 16.34 6.15 16.96
CA ASP A 82 17.53 5.31 17.10
C ASP A 82 17.87 4.68 15.74
N ALA A 83 19.01 5.10 15.17
CA ALA A 83 19.45 4.68 13.86
C ALA A 83 19.77 3.19 13.79
N GLU A 84 20.26 2.59 14.88
CA GLU A 84 20.56 1.15 14.92
C GLU A 84 19.27 0.33 14.95
N ALA A 85 18.32 0.71 15.80
CA ALA A 85 17.00 0.08 15.84
C ALA A 85 16.28 0.20 14.49
N LEU A 86 16.38 1.34 13.81
CA LEU A 86 15.81 1.54 12.49
C LEU A 86 16.49 0.66 11.43
N ARG A 87 17.83 0.58 11.42
CA ARG A 87 18.57 -0.31 10.51
C ARG A 87 18.20 -1.76 10.71
N ARG A 88 18.03 -2.22 11.95
CA ARG A 88 17.58 -3.59 12.25
C ARG A 88 16.16 -3.82 11.74
N ARG A 89 15.25 -2.87 11.97
CA ARG A 89 13.86 -2.97 11.51
C ARG A 89 13.75 -2.98 9.99
N LEU A 90 14.53 -2.16 9.30
CA LEU A 90 14.55 -2.10 7.83
C LEU A 90 15.36 -3.25 7.21
N GLY A 91 16.38 -3.75 7.91
CA GLY A 91 17.21 -4.87 7.49
C GLY A 91 16.54 -6.24 7.62
N GLY A 92 15.47 -6.35 8.42
CA GLY A 92 14.77 -7.61 8.64
C GLY A 92 14.16 -8.23 7.38
N PHE A 93 13.67 -7.43 6.43
CA PHE A 93 13.12 -7.95 5.17
C PHE A 93 14.20 -8.62 4.30
N HIS A 94 15.38 -7.99 4.16
CA HIS A 94 16.50 -8.55 3.41
C HIS A 94 17.02 -9.84 4.05
N GLN A 95 17.07 -9.87 5.38
CA GLN A 95 17.49 -11.05 6.12
C GLN A 95 16.48 -12.21 5.93
N GLY A 96 15.18 -11.94 6.09
CA GLY A 96 14.13 -12.92 5.85
C GLY A 96 14.10 -13.43 4.40
N ALA A 97 14.37 -12.57 3.41
CA ALA A 97 14.47 -12.98 2.01
C ALA A 97 15.66 -13.90 1.72
N LYS A 98 16.76 -13.76 2.46
CA LYS A 98 17.91 -14.68 2.36
C LYS A 98 17.63 -16.01 3.04
N GLU A 99 17.00 -15.97 4.21
CA GLU A 99 16.61 -17.17 4.97
C GLU A 99 15.60 -17.99 4.17
N GLY A 100 14.54 -17.37 3.66
CA GLY A 100 13.55 -18.06 2.82
C GLY A 100 14.14 -18.67 1.54
N ARG A 101 15.16 -18.07 0.92
CA ARG A 101 15.87 -18.71 -0.20
C ARG A 101 16.60 -19.98 0.24
N ARG A 102 17.25 -19.97 1.40
CA ARG A 102 17.93 -21.16 1.93
C ARG A 102 16.94 -22.27 2.29
N ASP A 103 15.81 -21.91 2.88
CA ASP A 103 14.78 -22.89 3.25
C ASP A 103 14.23 -23.59 1.99
N VAL A 104 13.95 -22.81 0.93
CA VAL A 104 13.56 -23.35 -0.38
C VAL A 104 14.67 -24.22 -0.98
N GLU A 105 15.93 -23.76 -1.01
CA GLU A 105 17.05 -24.56 -1.52
C GLU A 105 17.22 -25.89 -0.76
N ALA A 106 16.98 -25.90 0.55
CA ALA A 106 17.01 -27.12 1.37
C ALA A 106 15.88 -28.08 0.96
N GLU A 107 14.65 -27.59 0.81
CA GLU A 107 13.52 -28.41 0.35
C GLU A 107 13.74 -28.97 -1.06
N PHE A 108 14.26 -28.15 -1.98
CA PHE A 108 14.60 -28.62 -3.33
C PHE A 108 15.72 -29.67 -3.30
N THR A 109 16.74 -29.50 -2.46
CA THR A 109 17.81 -30.51 -2.34
C THR A 109 17.28 -31.83 -1.76
N GLU A 110 16.41 -31.75 -0.74
CA GLU A 110 15.78 -32.93 -0.14
C GLU A 110 14.80 -33.63 -1.08
N GLN A 111 14.09 -32.89 -1.94
CA GLN A 111 13.17 -33.43 -2.96
C GLN A 111 13.89 -33.96 -4.20
N THR A 112 15.01 -33.34 -4.61
CA THR A 112 15.81 -33.77 -5.76
C THR A 112 16.72 -34.96 -5.41
N ALA A 113 17.16 -35.10 -4.15
CA ALA A 113 17.97 -36.26 -3.73
C ALA A 113 17.35 -37.65 -4.03
N PRO A 114 16.05 -37.91 -3.82
CA PRO A 114 15.41 -39.16 -4.24
C PRO A 114 15.14 -39.23 -5.75
N ALA A 115 14.88 -38.10 -6.42
CA ALA A 115 14.62 -38.07 -7.88
C ALA A 115 15.90 -38.39 -8.69
N ALA A 116 17.03 -37.78 -8.32
CA ALA A 116 18.33 -37.99 -8.98
C ALA A 116 18.83 -39.45 -8.87
N ARG A 117 18.48 -40.18 -7.80
CA ARG A 117 18.79 -41.62 -7.69
C ARG A 117 17.94 -42.50 -8.60
N THR A 118 16.77 -42.04 -8.99
CA THR A 118 15.81 -42.80 -9.81
C THR A 118 16.03 -42.53 -11.30
N GLU A 119 16.37 -41.29 -11.66
CA GLU A 119 16.73 -40.89 -13.04
C GLU A 119 17.99 -41.61 -13.54
N VAL A 120 19.05 -41.68 -12.71
CA VAL A 120 20.29 -42.44 -13.02
C VAL A 120 20.03 -43.94 -13.26
N HIS A 121 18.93 -44.50 -12.73
CA HIS A 121 18.60 -45.91 -12.94
C HIS A 121 17.68 -46.16 -14.15
N THR A 122 17.05 -45.11 -14.69
CA THR A 122 16.04 -45.26 -15.76
C THR A 122 16.63 -44.98 -17.15
N ASP A 123 17.67 -44.16 -17.25
CA ASP A 123 18.35 -43.85 -18.53
C ASP A 123 19.25 -44.97 -19.07
N GLU A 124 19.48 -46.05 -18.29
CA GLU A 124 20.30 -47.20 -18.70
C GLU A 124 19.49 -48.33 -19.35
N ALA A 125 18.15 -48.24 -19.38
CA ALA A 125 17.27 -49.31 -19.89
C ALA A 125 16.61 -48.98 -21.25
N GLY A 126 17.21 -48.07 -22.04
CA GLY A 126 16.54 -47.40 -23.16
C GLY A 126 17.08 -47.64 -24.57
N GLU A 127 18.11 -48.46 -24.79
CA GLU A 127 18.65 -48.69 -26.13
C GLU A 127 18.93 -50.18 -26.38
N THR A 128 18.06 -50.84 -27.16
CA THR A 128 18.37 -51.87 -28.19
C THR A 128 17.11 -52.67 -28.57
N VAL A 129 16.34 -52.17 -29.53
CA VAL A 129 15.51 -53.05 -30.38
C VAL A 129 16.04 -52.92 -31.81
N GLU A 130 16.95 -53.83 -32.11
CA GLU A 130 17.43 -54.18 -33.45
C GLU A 130 16.26 -54.81 -34.23
N GLU A 131 15.57 -54.00 -35.05
CA GLU A 131 14.65 -54.53 -36.05
C GLU A 131 15.47 -55.23 -37.15
N ALA A 132 15.77 -56.50 -36.90
CA ALA A 132 16.30 -57.41 -37.90
C ALA A 132 15.29 -57.57 -39.05
N ARG A 133 15.78 -57.31 -40.25
CA ARG A 133 15.15 -57.62 -41.54
C ARG A 133 14.66 -59.06 -41.60
N SER A 134 13.40 -59.28 -41.99
CA SER A 134 12.96 -60.33 -42.94
C SER A 134 11.54 -60.10 -43.44
#